data_AF-A0A1X2A7U8-F1
#
_entry.id   AF-A0A1X2A7U8-F1
#
_cell.length_a   1.000
_cell.length_b   1.000
_cell.length_c   1.000
_cell.angle_alpha   90.00
_cell.angle_beta   90.00
_cell.angle_gamma   90.00
#
_symmetry.space_group_name_H-M   'P 1'
#
loop_
_entity.id
_entity.type
_entity.pdbx_description
1 polymer ?
#
loop_
_entity_poly.entity_id
_entity_poly.type
_entity_poly.pdbx_seq_one_letter_code
_entity_poly.pdbx_strand_id
1 'polypeptide(L)'
;MFNAIGQAAVEFVSHEEGLAGAAPGWVGSSQLALAELAARWEIRHDQHQLRVDGLGSHVAEAMFSYATNEDDSARAFRSLRD
;
A
#
# COMPACT_ATOMS: atom_id res chain seq x y z
N MET A 1 -8.19 8.22 6.46
CA MET A 1 -7.09 7.24 6.27
C MET A 1 -6.89 6.90 4.79
N PHE A 2 -7.92 6.42 4.07
CA PHE A 2 -7.84 6.15 2.62
C PHE A 2 -7.35 7.34 1.77
N ASN A 3 -7.75 8.57 2.12
CA ASN A 3 -7.31 9.78 1.40
C ASN A 3 -5.80 10.05 1.53
N ALA A 4 -5.18 9.69 2.66
CA ALA A 4 -3.74 9.89 2.88
C ALA A 4 -2.91 8.85 2.11
N ILE A 5 -3.41 7.61 2.00
CA ILE A 5 -2.76 6.55 1.21
C ILE A 5 -2.84 6.88 -0.28
N GLY A 6 -4.00 7.34 -0.76
CA GLY A 6 -4.18 7.78 -2.15
C GLY A 6 -3.27 8.97 -2.49
N GLN A 7 -3.19 9.97 -1.60
CA GLN A 7 -2.30 11.12 -1.79
C GLN A 7 -0.82 10.72 -1.84
N ALA A 8 -0.38 9.82 -0.94
CA ALA A 8 0.99 9.32 -0.95
C ALA A 8 1.32 8.55 -2.24
N ALA A 9 0.38 7.79 -2.78
CA ALA A 9 0.55 7.10 -4.06
C ALA A 9 0.70 8.08 -5.23
N VAL A 10 -0.06 9.18 -5.24
CA VAL A 10 0.05 10.22 -6.27
C VAL A 10 1.39 10.96 -6.17
N GLU A 11 1.77 11.40 -4.96
CA GLU A 11 3.05 12.09 -4.73
C GLU A 11 4.25 11.22 -5.13
N PHE A 12 4.15 9.92 -4.93
CA PHE A 12 5.15 8.95 -5.33
C PHE A 12 5.31 8.84 -6.84
N VAL A 13 4.20 8.69 -7.59
CA VAL A 13 4.25 8.64 -9.06
C VAL A 13 4.86 9.92 -9.63
N SER A 14 4.47 11.08 -9.09
CA SER A 14 5.07 12.36 -9.47
C SER A 14 6.57 12.45 -9.15
N HIS A 15 7.02 11.84 -8.06
CA HIS A 15 8.45 11.79 -7.74
C HIS A 15 9.22 10.93 -8.74
N GLU A 16 8.72 9.74 -9.09
CA GLU A 16 9.34 8.85 -10.08
C GLU A 16 9.44 9.51 -11.45
N GLU A 17 8.35 10.13 -11.92
CA GLU A 17 8.33 10.88 -13.17
C GLU A 17 9.34 12.04 -13.16
N GLY A 18 9.41 12.77 -12.04
CA GLY A 18 10.40 13.84 -11.85
C GLY A 18 11.84 13.33 -11.87
N LEU A 19 12.10 12.17 -11.27
CA LEU A 19 13.42 11.55 -11.26
C LEU A 19 13.82 11.07 -12.66
N ALA A 20 12.92 10.39 -13.36
CA ALA A 20 13.12 9.95 -14.74
C ALA A 20 13.34 11.13 -15.69
N GLY A 21 12.60 12.23 -15.50
CA GLY A 21 12.77 13.47 -16.25
C GLY A 21 14.09 14.19 -15.95
N ALA A 22 14.62 14.06 -14.74
CA ALA A 22 15.91 14.64 -14.35
C ALA A 22 17.10 13.79 -14.79
N ALA A 23 16.94 12.46 -14.90
CA ALA A 23 18.02 11.51 -15.18
C ALA A 23 18.87 11.82 -16.43
N PRO A 24 18.33 12.32 -17.56
CA PRO A 24 19.13 12.71 -18.73
C PRO A 24 20.13 13.84 -18.46
N GLY A 25 19.93 14.64 -17.41
CA GLY A 25 20.86 15.69 -16.98
C GLY A 25 22.10 15.16 -16.25
N TRP A 26 22.12 13.88 -15.90
CA TRP A 26 23.20 13.22 -15.17
C TRP A 26 24.08 12.48 -16.16
N VAL A 27 25.40 12.60 -16.02
CA VAL A 27 26.35 12.03 -16.98
C VAL A 27 27.46 11.23 -16.29
N GLY A 28 27.92 10.18 -16.96
CA GLY A 28 29.04 9.35 -16.49
C GLY A 28 28.76 8.69 -15.15
N SER A 29 29.71 8.80 -14.21
CA SER A 29 29.65 8.15 -12.90
C SER A 29 28.42 8.55 -12.08
N SER A 30 27.95 9.78 -12.23
CA SER A 30 26.77 10.28 -11.52
C SER A 30 25.48 9.61 -11.99
N GLN A 31 25.36 9.35 -13.30
CA GLN A 31 24.24 8.61 -13.87
C GLN A 31 24.23 7.15 -13.39
N LEU A 32 25.40 6.52 -13.33
CA LEU A 32 25.54 5.15 -12.84
C LEU A 32 25.13 5.04 -11.36
N ALA A 33 25.61 5.97 -10.52
CA ALA A 33 25.26 6.03 -9.11
C ALA A 33 23.75 6.27 -8.89
N LEU A 34 23.14 7.10 -9.73
CA LEU A 34 21.69 7.32 -9.68
C LEU A 34 20.91 6.06 -10.06
N ALA A 35 21.33 5.35 -11.12
CA ALA A 35 20.70 4.10 -11.53
C ALA A 35 20.78 3.03 -10.43
N GLU A 36 21.93 2.90 -9.76
CA GLU A 36 22.06 1.99 -8.61
C GLU A 36 21.17 2.39 -7.43
N LEU A 37 21.04 3.69 -7.15
CA LEU A 37 20.17 4.18 -6.09
C LEU A 37 18.70 3.87 -6.41
N ALA A 38 18.27 4.12 -7.65
CA ALA A 38 16.92 3.83 -8.11
C ALA A 38 16.59 2.33 -7.98
N ALA A 39 17.47 1.45 -8.47
CA ALA A 39 17.25 0.00 -8.35
C ALA A 39 17.16 -0.48 -6.90
N ARG A 40 18.01 0.03 -5.99
CA ARG A 40 17.95 -0.31 -4.56
C ARG A 40 16.68 0.23 -3.88
N TRP A 41 16.17 1.34 -4.37
CA TRP A 41 14.94 1.92 -3.86
C TRP A 41 13.72 1.13 -4.35
N GLU A 42 13.67 0.76 -5.63
CA GLU A 42 12.58 -0.01 -6.26
C GLU A 42 12.36 -1.34 -5.50
N ILE A 43 13.42 -2.10 -5.25
CA ILE A 43 13.36 -3.34 -4.48
C ILE A 43 12.77 -3.14 -3.08
N ARG A 44 13.17 -2.06 -2.38
CA ARG A 44 12.65 -1.77 -1.03
C ARG A 44 11.20 -1.30 -1.07
N HIS A 45 10.82 -0.59 -2.12
CA HIS A 45 9.48 -0.11 -2.33
C HIS A 45 8.52 -1.28 -2.60
N ASP A 46 8.87 -2.22 -3.48
CA ASP A 46 8.05 -3.40 -3.76
C ASP A 46 7.80 -4.22 -2.49
N GLN A 47 8.84 -4.44 -1.68
CA GLN A 47 8.70 -5.09 -0.38
C GLN A 47 7.82 -4.32 0.60
N HIS A 48 7.80 -2.99 0.52
CA HIS A 48 6.90 -2.17 1.31
C HIS A 48 5.45 -2.30 0.83
N GLN A 49 5.20 -2.23 -0.47
CA GLN A 49 3.87 -2.41 -1.05
C GLN A 49 3.26 -3.76 -0.66
N LEU A 50 4.01 -4.86 -0.81
CA LEU A 50 3.54 -6.19 -0.40
C LEU A 50 3.10 -6.25 1.07
N ARG A 51 3.81 -5.54 1.96
CA ARG A 51 3.43 -5.47 3.39
C ARG A 51 2.17 -4.64 3.63
N VAL A 52 2.03 -3.52 2.92
CA VAL A 52 0.84 -2.66 3.01
C VAL A 52 -0.39 -3.39 2.47
N ASP A 53 -0.25 -4.10 1.35
CA ASP A 53 -1.33 -4.92 0.78
C ASP A 53 -1.75 -6.06 1.71
N GLY A 54 -0.77 -6.71 2.36
CA GLY A 54 -1.04 -7.71 3.39
C GLY A 54 -1.82 -7.13 4.58
N LEU A 55 -1.46 -5.94 5.04
CA LEU A 55 -2.20 -5.25 6.11
C LEU A 55 -3.65 -4.93 5.68
N GLY A 56 -3.85 -4.42 4.47
CA GLY A 56 -5.18 -4.15 3.93
C GLY A 56 -6.04 -5.40 3.86
N SER A 57 -5.46 -6.52 3.43
CA SER A 57 -6.15 -7.82 3.37
C SER A 57 -6.58 -8.31 4.76
N HIS A 58 -5.71 -8.23 5.76
CA HIS A 58 -6.05 -8.62 7.13
C HIS A 58 -7.11 -7.73 7.77
N VAL A 59 -7.09 -6.42 7.49
CA VAL A 59 -8.15 -5.50 7.97
C VAL A 59 -9.49 -5.87 7.33
N ALA A 60 -9.52 -6.14 6.02
CA ALA A 60 -10.74 -6.55 5.33
C ALA A 60 -11.28 -7.88 5.88
N GLU A 61 -10.41 -8.86 6.11
CA GLU A 61 -10.74 -10.14 6.74
C GLU A 61 -11.35 -9.93 8.14
N ALA A 62 -10.69 -9.14 8.99
CA ALA A 62 -11.18 -8.85 10.33
C ALA A 62 -12.57 -8.17 10.33
N MET A 63 -12.79 -7.22 9.42
CA MET A 63 -14.11 -6.57 9.26
C MET A 63 -15.19 -7.57 8.83
N PHE A 64 -14.87 -8.47 7.90
CA PHE A 64 -15.80 -9.49 7.45
C PHE A 64 -16.16 -10.48 8.57
N SER A 65 -15.16 -10.96 9.31
CA SER A 65 -15.37 -11.85 10.47
C SER A 65 -16.21 -11.16 11.55
N TYR A 66 -15.94 -9.89 11.83
CA TYR A 66 -16.72 -9.11 12.79
C TYR A 66 -18.19 -9.01 12.38
N ALA A 67 -18.47 -8.60 11.13
CA ALA A 67 -19.83 -8.46 10.62
C ALA A 67 -20.60 -9.79 10.64
N THR A 68 -19.94 -10.89 10.28
CA THR A 68 -20.53 -12.23 10.33
C THR A 68 -20.91 -12.61 11.76
N ASN A 69 -19.99 -12.40 12.71
CA ASN A 69 -20.22 -12.74 14.11
C ASN A 69 -21.36 -11.92 14.74
N GLU A 70 -21.49 -10.64 14.40
CA GLU A 70 -22.61 -9.81 14.83
C GLU A 70 -23.96 -10.32 14.30
N ASP A 71 -24.04 -10.71 13.02
CA ASP A 71 -25.28 -11.24 12.45
C ASP A 71 -25.68 -12.59 13.08
N ASP A 72 -24.71 -13.49 13.27
CA ASP A 72 -24.94 -14.77 13.93
C ASP A 72 -25.37 -14.59 15.40
N SER A 73 -24.73 -13.67 16.12
CA SER A 73 -25.13 -13.32 17.49
C SER A 73 -26.55 -12.76 17.53
N ALA A 74 -26.90 -11.84 16.62
CA ALA A 74 -28.24 -11.27 16.54
C ALA A 74 -29.31 -12.33 16.19
N ARG A 75 -28.99 -13.34 15.37
CA ARG A 75 -29.88 -14.48 15.12
C ARG A 75 -30.06 -15.34 16.37
N ALA A 76 -28.97 -15.67 17.06
CA ALA A 76 -29.02 -16.45 18.30
C ALA A 76 -29.89 -15.77 19.37
N PHE A 77 -29.73 -14.45 19.56
CA PHE A 77 -30.56 -13.68 20.49
C PHE A 77 -32.05 -13.70 20.13
N ARG A 78 -32.38 -13.58 18.83
CA ARG A 78 -33.78 -13.68 18.38
C ARG A 78 -34.37 -15.06 18.63
N SER A 79 -33.61 -16.13 18.35
CA SER A 79 -34.04 -17.51 18.57
C SER A 79 -34.29 -17.86 20.04
N LEU A 80 -33.67 -17.15 20.99
CA LEU A 80 -33.92 -17.34 22.43
C LEU A 80 -35.17 -16.60 22.92
N ARG A 81 -35.68 -15.65 22.13
CA ARG A 81 -36.83 -14.81 22.48
C ARG A 81 -38.15 -15.38 21.95
N ASP A 82 -38.09 -16.20 20.90
CA ASP A 82 -39.20 -16.94 20.32
C ASP A 82 -39.37 -18.30 21.01
#